data_AF-A0A1G8UPK4-F1
#
_entry.id   AF-A0A1G8UPK4-F1
#
_cell.length_a   1.000
_cell.length_b   1.000
_cell.length_c   1.000
_cell.angle_alpha   90.00
_cell.angle_beta   90.00
_cell.angle_gamma   90.00
#
_symmetry.space_group_name_H-M   'P 1'
#
loop_
_entity.id
_entity.type
_entity.pdbx_description
1 polymer ?
#
loop_
_entity_poly.entity_id
_entity_poly.type
_entity_poly.pdbx_seq_one_letter_code
_entity_poly.pdbx_strand_id
1 'polypeptide(L)'
;MRALRGVAFAVAAYLAAIGIAHAQDATTLKKQMPGQWELSTTERSKTCVVTLKGDAAGQGFKLELEPACKTALPFTKDIVAWNVRGLDIVRLQDATGEAVIDFTEVEAGIFEGLRQGEGVYILQDLAAARSMAKSMDQMIGDWSMVRGNGQPVCGLTLTNTEAGPDNFQVFLKPKCDAAIAQFNPTQWRLERGQIILMSKAGEAWQFEADDNAQWRRVPDTADPLIMLRQ
;
A
#
# COMPACT_ATOMS: atom_id res chain seq x y z
N MET A 1 24.83 50.60 57.87
CA MET A 1 25.70 49.51 57.36
C MET A 1 25.02 48.17 57.58
N ARG A 2 24.44 47.59 56.52
CA ARG A 2 24.40 46.15 56.28
C ARG A 2 23.88 45.94 54.86
N ALA A 3 24.69 45.22 54.11
CA ALA A 3 24.67 45.10 52.68
C ALA A 3 23.89 43.85 52.24
N LEU A 4 23.41 43.90 51.00
CA LEU A 4 23.31 42.80 50.04
C LEU A 4 22.34 41.62 50.33
N ARG A 5 21.35 41.45 49.45
CA ARG A 5 21.41 40.47 48.33
C ARG A 5 20.12 40.50 47.51
N GLY A 6 20.26 40.88 46.25
CA GLY A 6 19.22 40.71 45.24
C GLY A 6 19.07 39.25 44.84
N VAL A 7 17.83 38.87 44.53
CA VAL A 7 17.51 37.65 43.79
C VAL A 7 16.64 38.08 42.62
N ALA A 8 17.24 38.10 41.43
CA ALA A 8 16.52 38.28 40.18
C ALA A 8 15.94 36.92 39.76
N PHE A 9 14.62 36.80 39.72
CA PHE A 9 13.94 35.68 39.08
C PHE A 9 13.58 36.07 37.65
N ALA A 10 14.28 35.47 36.68
CA ALA A 10 13.93 35.52 35.28
C ALA A 10 12.73 34.59 35.04
N VAL A 11 11.59 35.14 34.63
CA VAL A 11 10.44 34.36 34.16
C VAL A 11 10.67 34.05 32.68
N ALA A 12 10.94 32.77 32.38
CA ALA A 12 11.07 32.27 31.01
C ALA A 12 9.70 32.29 30.31
N ALA A 13 9.61 33.00 29.19
CA ALA A 13 8.43 32.98 28.33
C ALA A 13 8.35 31.64 27.59
N TYR A 14 7.31 30.86 27.88
CA TYR A 14 7.00 29.61 27.19
C TYR A 14 6.37 29.95 25.82
N LEU A 15 7.18 29.91 24.76
CA LEU A 15 6.69 29.98 23.38
C LEU A 15 6.00 28.65 23.06
N ALA A 16 4.67 28.66 23.02
CA ALA A 16 3.89 27.55 22.46
C ALA A 16 4.24 27.42 20.96
N ALA A 17 4.88 26.31 20.59
CA ALA A 17 5.04 25.92 19.20
C ALA A 17 3.66 25.58 18.64
N ILE A 18 3.05 26.52 17.93
CA ILE A 18 1.89 26.27 17.09
C ILE A 18 2.41 25.40 15.95
N GLY A 19 2.10 24.11 15.99
CA GLY A 19 2.31 23.22 14.84
C GLY A 19 1.58 23.82 13.64
N ILE A 20 2.30 24.03 12.54
CA ILE A 20 1.69 24.43 11.28
C ILE A 20 0.89 23.22 10.80
N ALA A 21 -0.41 23.22 11.05
CA ALA A 21 -1.32 22.32 10.34
C ALA A 21 -1.23 22.71 8.85
N HIS A 22 -0.63 21.84 8.04
CA HIS A 22 -0.66 21.98 6.59
C HIS A 22 -2.11 21.85 6.14
N ALA A 23 -2.81 22.98 5.99
CA ALA A 23 -4.07 23.00 5.25
C ALA A 23 -3.75 22.52 3.84
N GLN A 24 -4.22 21.33 3.46
CA GLN A 24 -4.24 20.91 2.06
C GLN A 24 -5.05 21.94 1.28
N ASP A 25 -4.35 22.80 0.53
CA ASP A 25 -4.98 23.78 -0.35
C ASP A 25 -5.51 23.04 -1.57
N ALA A 26 -6.80 23.19 -1.89
CA ALA A 26 -7.43 22.63 -3.09
C ALA A 26 -6.64 22.96 -4.37
N THR A 27 -6.01 24.14 -4.39
CA THR A 27 -5.14 24.59 -5.47
C THR A 27 -3.88 23.73 -5.61
N THR A 28 -3.34 23.26 -4.48
CA THR A 28 -2.19 22.36 -4.44
C THR A 28 -2.57 20.96 -4.90
N LEU A 29 -3.67 20.40 -4.36
CA LEU A 29 -4.16 19.08 -4.77
C LEU A 29 -4.44 19.05 -6.28
N LYS A 30 -5.14 20.06 -6.80
CA LYS A 30 -5.43 20.18 -8.24
C LYS A 30 -4.16 20.24 -9.10
N LYS A 31 -3.06 20.80 -8.60
CA LYS A 31 -1.76 20.82 -9.33
C LYS A 31 -1.03 19.48 -9.28
N GLN A 32 -1.30 18.66 -8.27
CA GLN A 32 -0.66 17.36 -8.07
C GLN A 32 -1.37 16.23 -8.81
N MET A 33 -2.69 16.34 -9.02
CA MET A 33 -3.47 15.28 -9.66
C MET A 33 -3.14 14.99 -11.14
N PRO A 34 -2.74 15.94 -12.00
CA PRO A 34 -2.41 15.61 -13.39
C PRO A 34 -1.30 14.55 -13.49
N GLY A 35 -1.57 13.44 -14.17
CA GLY A 35 -0.69 12.27 -14.17
C GLY A 35 -1.42 10.98 -14.52
N GLN A 36 -0.70 9.85 -14.46
CA GLN A 36 -1.27 8.52 -14.66
C GLN A 36 -1.52 7.84 -13.31
N TRP A 37 -2.72 7.31 -13.15
CA TRP A 37 -3.21 6.70 -11.92
C TRP A 37 -3.73 5.29 -12.21
N GLU A 38 -3.52 4.37 -11.27
CA GLU A 38 -4.25 3.13 -11.21
C GLU A 38 -5.53 3.34 -10.39
N LEU A 39 -6.68 3.03 -10.98
CA LEU A 39 -7.96 2.87 -10.30
C LEU A 39 -8.23 1.37 -10.14
N SER A 40 -8.48 0.93 -8.92
CA SER A 40 -8.60 -0.50 -8.62
C SER A 40 -9.62 -0.81 -7.53
N THR A 41 -10.07 -2.07 -7.48
CA THR A 41 -10.73 -2.61 -6.28
C THR A 41 -9.74 -2.69 -5.12
N THR A 42 -10.23 -2.81 -3.88
CA THR A 42 -9.37 -2.89 -2.69
C THR A 42 -8.32 -4.01 -2.81
N GLU A 43 -8.75 -5.20 -3.24
CA GLU A 43 -7.87 -6.35 -3.47
C GLU A 43 -7.07 -6.28 -4.78
N ARG A 44 -7.23 -5.22 -5.57
CA ARG A 44 -6.61 -5.02 -6.89
C ARG A 44 -6.86 -6.15 -7.91
N SER A 45 -7.88 -6.98 -7.69
CA SER A 45 -8.34 -8.03 -8.61
C SER A 45 -8.84 -7.45 -9.94
N LYS A 46 -9.31 -6.19 -9.92
CA LYS A 46 -9.66 -5.42 -11.10
C LYS A 46 -8.96 -4.08 -11.05
N THR A 47 -8.18 -3.78 -12.08
CA THR A 47 -7.45 -2.53 -12.21
C THR A 47 -7.73 -1.87 -13.56
N CYS A 48 -7.62 -0.55 -13.59
CA CYS A 48 -7.66 0.21 -14.82
C CYS A 48 -6.81 1.48 -14.71
N VAL A 49 -6.25 1.94 -15.83
CA VAL A 49 -5.43 3.15 -15.83
C VAL A 49 -6.26 4.36 -16.22
N VAL A 50 -6.16 5.42 -15.42
CA VAL A 50 -6.78 6.72 -15.64
C VAL A 50 -5.69 7.77 -15.78
N THR A 51 -5.71 8.56 -16.84
CA THR A 51 -4.81 9.71 -17.01
C THR A 51 -5.60 10.98 -16.73
N LEU A 52 -5.25 11.68 -15.65
CA LEU A 52 -5.83 12.99 -15.31
C LEU A 52 -5.02 14.09 -15.98
N LYS A 53 -5.68 15.05 -16.63
CA LYS A 53 -5.03 16.17 -17.33
C LYS A 53 -5.45 17.50 -16.74
N GLY A 54 -4.58 18.50 -16.85
CA GLY A 54 -4.86 19.86 -16.37
C GLY A 54 -5.75 20.70 -17.29
N ASP A 55 -6.05 20.21 -18.50
CA ASP A 55 -6.91 20.90 -19.47
C ASP A 55 -8.36 20.94 -19.00
N ALA A 56 -9.03 22.08 -19.15
CA ALA A 56 -10.45 22.19 -18.83
C ALA A 56 -11.32 21.33 -19.76
N ALA A 57 -12.33 20.66 -19.20
CA ALA A 57 -13.33 19.88 -19.94
C ALA A 57 -14.70 19.97 -19.24
N GLY A 58 -15.68 20.57 -19.90
CA GLY A 58 -17.02 20.74 -19.34
C GLY A 58 -17.00 21.45 -17.99
N GLN A 59 -17.55 20.80 -16.96
CA GLN A 59 -17.58 21.29 -15.57
C GLN A 59 -16.38 20.82 -14.73
N GLY A 60 -15.27 20.44 -15.36
CA GLY A 60 -14.07 19.95 -14.67
C GLY A 60 -12.85 19.98 -15.58
N PHE A 61 -12.00 18.98 -15.43
CA PHE A 61 -10.77 18.78 -16.17
C PHE A 61 -10.81 17.47 -16.96
N LYS A 62 -10.07 17.43 -18.07
CA LYS A 62 -10.02 16.29 -18.96
C LYS A 62 -9.38 15.08 -18.25
N LEU A 63 -9.92 13.90 -18.50
CA LEU A 63 -9.28 12.63 -18.20
C LEU A 63 -9.33 11.69 -19.40
N GLU A 64 -8.49 10.67 -19.38
CA GLU A 64 -8.48 9.58 -20.36
C GLU A 64 -8.51 8.25 -19.61
N LEU A 65 -9.50 7.43 -19.92
CA LEU A 65 -9.62 6.06 -19.44
C LEU A 65 -9.01 5.13 -20.48
N GLU A 66 -8.15 4.20 -20.06
CA GLU A 66 -7.69 3.15 -20.97
C GLU A 66 -8.87 2.29 -21.47
N PRO A 67 -8.79 1.69 -22.68
CA PRO A 67 -9.90 0.94 -23.26
C PRO A 67 -10.44 -0.20 -22.38
N ALA A 68 -9.59 -0.79 -21.53
CA ALA A 68 -9.93 -1.87 -20.62
C ALA A 68 -10.78 -1.43 -19.41
N CYS A 69 -10.84 -0.13 -19.08
CA CYS A 69 -11.51 0.39 -17.88
C CYS A 69 -12.97 -0.06 -17.80
N LYS A 70 -13.74 0.12 -18.87
CA LYS A 70 -15.17 -0.24 -18.90
C LYS A 70 -15.45 -1.73 -18.68
N THR A 71 -14.48 -2.59 -19.00
CA THR A 71 -14.62 -4.04 -18.82
C THR A 71 -14.21 -4.45 -17.41
N ALA A 72 -13.10 -3.88 -16.90
CA ALA A 72 -12.62 -4.14 -15.55
C ALA A 72 -13.56 -3.53 -14.49
N LEU A 73 -13.92 -2.26 -14.67
CA LEU A 73 -14.67 -1.44 -13.74
C LEU A 73 -15.85 -0.76 -14.48
N PRO A 74 -17.02 -1.44 -14.61
CA PRO A 74 -18.10 -0.98 -15.49
C PRO A 74 -18.65 0.43 -15.20
N PHE A 75 -18.58 0.90 -13.95
CA PHE A 75 -19.03 2.26 -13.59
C PHE A 75 -18.19 3.36 -14.26
N THR A 76 -16.97 3.07 -14.71
CA THR A 76 -16.11 4.08 -15.34
C THR A 76 -16.66 4.56 -16.67
N LYS A 77 -17.62 3.85 -17.27
CA LYS A 77 -18.28 4.26 -18.53
C LYS A 77 -18.97 5.63 -18.42
N ASP A 78 -19.39 6.00 -17.20
CA ASP A 78 -20.14 7.23 -16.95
C ASP A 78 -19.21 8.42 -16.62
N ILE A 79 -17.90 8.16 -16.45
CA ILE A 79 -16.90 9.17 -16.10
C ILE A 79 -16.43 9.90 -17.37
N VAL A 80 -16.53 11.23 -17.37
CA VAL A 80 -16.12 12.07 -18.51
C VAL A 80 -15.15 13.20 -18.14
N ALA A 81 -15.08 13.56 -16.85
CA ALA A 81 -14.18 14.59 -16.35
C ALA A 81 -13.77 14.29 -14.89
N TRP A 82 -12.72 14.95 -14.43
CA TRP A 82 -12.33 14.97 -13.02
C TRP A 82 -12.35 16.40 -12.47
N ASN A 83 -12.43 16.55 -11.15
CA ASN A 83 -12.37 17.85 -10.50
C ASN A 83 -11.86 17.71 -9.07
N VAL A 84 -11.49 18.83 -8.44
CA VAL A 84 -11.28 18.91 -6.99
C VAL A 84 -12.48 19.61 -6.37
N ARG A 85 -13.08 18.99 -5.36
CA ARG A 85 -14.20 19.54 -4.58
C ARG A 85 -13.74 19.78 -3.16
N GLY A 86 -14.17 20.90 -2.56
CA GLY A 86 -13.70 21.24 -1.22
C GLY A 86 -12.18 21.43 -1.20
N LEU A 87 -11.51 20.87 -0.19
CA LEU A 87 -10.06 20.99 0.01
C LEU A 87 -9.29 19.74 -0.43
N ASP A 88 -9.95 18.58 -0.38
CA ASP A 88 -9.31 17.26 -0.32
C ASP A 88 -10.01 16.19 -1.16
N ILE A 89 -11.14 16.51 -1.81
CA ILE A 89 -11.90 15.53 -2.59
C ILE A 89 -11.49 15.57 -4.05
N VAL A 90 -10.97 14.46 -4.56
CA VAL A 90 -10.80 14.20 -5.99
C VAL A 90 -12.09 13.55 -6.50
N ARG A 91 -12.82 14.27 -7.34
CA ARG A 91 -14.08 13.79 -7.95
C ARG A 91 -13.83 13.28 -9.36
N LEU A 92 -14.27 12.06 -9.66
CA LEU A 92 -14.55 11.64 -11.03
C LEU A 92 -16.05 11.81 -11.29
N GLN A 93 -16.39 12.56 -12.32
CA GLN A 93 -17.75 13.05 -12.57
C GLN A 93 -18.29 12.68 -13.95
N ASP A 94 -19.61 12.66 -14.02
CA ASP A 94 -20.36 12.45 -15.26
C ASP A 94 -20.46 13.75 -16.09
N ALA A 95 -21.19 13.68 -17.21
CA ALA A 95 -21.40 14.82 -18.10
C ALA A 95 -22.23 15.95 -17.48
N THR A 96 -22.99 15.67 -16.42
CA THR A 96 -23.79 16.66 -15.69
C THR A 96 -23.01 17.33 -14.56
N GLY A 97 -21.82 16.82 -14.23
CA GLY A 97 -20.99 17.28 -13.12
C GLY A 97 -21.30 16.57 -11.79
N GLU A 98 -22.17 15.56 -11.82
CA GLU A 98 -22.49 14.73 -10.66
C GLU A 98 -21.33 13.76 -10.37
N ALA A 99 -21.14 13.43 -9.10
CA ALA A 99 -20.10 12.49 -8.70
C ALA A 99 -20.45 11.08 -9.19
N VAL A 100 -19.58 10.50 -10.01
CA VAL A 100 -19.56 9.05 -10.20
C VAL A 100 -18.84 8.43 -9.00
N ILE A 101 -17.72 8.99 -8.58
CA ILE A 101 -17.03 8.62 -7.36
C ILE A 101 -16.20 9.79 -6.83
N ASP A 102 -16.23 9.98 -5.52
CA ASP A 102 -15.41 10.93 -4.80
C ASP A 102 -14.34 10.15 -4.03
N PHE A 103 -13.09 10.61 -4.14
CA PHE A 103 -11.95 10.02 -3.42
C PHE A 103 -11.37 11.02 -2.44
N THR A 104 -10.93 10.51 -1.29
CA THR A 104 -10.17 11.26 -0.28
C THR A 104 -8.85 10.57 -0.01
N GLU A 105 -7.79 11.36 0.18
CA GLU A 105 -6.46 10.82 0.52
C GLU A 105 -6.48 10.18 1.90
N VAL A 106 -6.09 8.90 1.98
CA VAL A 106 -6.00 8.15 3.26
C VAL A 106 -4.55 7.91 3.69
N GLU A 107 -3.66 7.82 2.71
CA GLU A 107 -2.20 7.76 2.86
C GLU A 107 -1.59 8.57 1.72
N ALA A 108 -0.35 9.06 1.88
CA ALA A 108 0.30 9.90 0.88
C ALA A 108 0.29 9.25 -0.52
N GLY A 109 -0.46 9.85 -1.45
CA GLY A 109 -0.61 9.35 -2.83
C GLY A 109 -1.58 8.17 -3.00
N ILE A 110 -2.32 7.79 -1.96
CA ILE A 110 -3.36 6.76 -1.97
C ILE A 110 -4.69 7.41 -1.58
N PHE A 111 -5.64 7.37 -2.51
CA PHE A 111 -6.97 7.90 -2.31
C PHE A 111 -8.00 6.78 -2.33
N GLU A 112 -8.97 6.84 -1.41
CA GLU A 112 -10.05 5.87 -1.32
C GLU A 112 -11.40 6.52 -1.63
N GLY A 113 -12.23 5.80 -2.37
CA GLY A 113 -13.59 6.21 -2.72
C GLY A 113 -14.56 5.07 -2.50
N LEU A 114 -15.68 5.34 -1.85
CA LEU A 114 -16.74 4.36 -1.59
C LEU A 114 -17.85 4.49 -2.63
N ARG A 115 -18.21 3.38 -3.29
CA ARG A 115 -19.44 3.28 -4.09
C ARG A 115 -20.47 2.42 -3.38
N GLN A 116 -21.66 2.98 -3.18
CA GLN A 116 -22.76 2.28 -2.51
C GLN A 116 -23.12 0.99 -3.26
N GLY A 117 -23.08 -0.14 -2.56
CA GLY A 117 -23.39 -1.45 -3.13
C GLY A 117 -22.29 -2.08 -3.98
N GLU A 118 -21.17 -1.38 -4.24
CA GLU A 118 -20.04 -1.88 -5.05
C GLU A 118 -18.75 -2.04 -4.24
N GLY A 119 -18.57 -1.27 -3.15
CA GLY A 119 -17.41 -1.38 -2.26
C GLY A 119 -16.44 -0.20 -2.38
N VAL A 120 -15.22 -0.40 -1.87
CA VAL A 120 -14.16 0.61 -1.84
C VAL A 120 -13.25 0.46 -3.07
N TYR A 121 -12.95 1.60 -3.67
CA TYR A 121 -12.02 1.74 -4.79
C TYR A 121 -10.82 2.57 -4.36
N ILE A 122 -9.65 2.17 -4.87
CA ILE A 122 -8.38 2.83 -4.61
C ILE A 122 -7.96 3.56 -5.88
N LEU A 123 -7.49 4.80 -5.73
CA LEU A 123 -6.82 5.58 -6.76
C LEU A 123 -5.40 5.90 -6.26
N GLN A 124 -4.39 5.42 -6.98
CA GLN A 124 -2.98 5.58 -6.59
C GLN A 124 -2.08 5.85 -7.81
N ASP A 125 -0.90 6.43 -7.58
CA ASP A 125 0.07 6.69 -8.65
C ASP A 125 0.40 5.40 -9.42
N LEU A 126 0.36 5.46 -10.75
CA LEU A 126 0.54 4.28 -11.59
C LEU A 126 1.94 3.68 -11.47
N ALA A 127 2.98 4.51 -11.32
CA ALA A 127 4.35 4.02 -11.21
C ALA A 127 4.56 3.32 -9.86
N ALA A 128 4.03 3.88 -8.77
CA ALA A 128 4.02 3.23 -7.47
C ALA A 128 3.27 1.89 -7.50
N ALA A 129 2.05 1.88 -8.05
CA ALA A 129 1.22 0.68 -8.18
C ALA A 129 1.89 -0.45 -8.98
N ARG A 130 2.55 -0.10 -10.08
CA ARG A 130 3.32 -1.03 -10.92
C ARG A 130 4.60 -1.51 -10.23
N SER A 131 5.29 -0.63 -9.50
CA SER A 131 6.47 -1.00 -8.71
C SER A 131 6.11 -2.05 -7.66
N MET A 132 5.02 -1.83 -6.92
CA MET A 132 4.50 -2.79 -5.94
C MET A 132 4.15 -4.14 -6.57
N ALA A 133 3.42 -4.14 -7.69
CA ALA A 133 3.06 -5.37 -8.39
C ALA A 133 4.31 -6.13 -8.85
N LYS A 134 5.29 -5.43 -9.43
CA LYS A 134 6.58 -6.02 -9.83
C LYS A 134 7.32 -6.61 -8.62
N SER A 135 7.37 -5.90 -7.50
CA SER A 135 8.00 -6.40 -6.27
C SER A 135 7.34 -7.69 -5.80
N MET A 136 6.00 -7.77 -5.80
CA MET A 136 5.28 -9.00 -5.47
C MET A 136 5.57 -10.13 -6.47
N ASP A 137 5.51 -9.86 -7.77
CA ASP A 137 5.78 -10.85 -8.82
C ASP A 137 7.18 -11.46 -8.69
N GLN A 138 8.15 -10.64 -8.28
CA GLN A 138 9.51 -11.10 -8.00
C GLN A 138 9.58 -12.08 -6.83
N MET A 139 8.61 -12.09 -5.91
CA MET A 139 8.56 -13.01 -4.77
C MET A 139 7.92 -14.36 -5.10
N ILE A 140 7.09 -14.42 -6.14
CA ILE A 140 6.42 -15.64 -6.59
C ILE A 140 7.47 -16.68 -7.03
N GLY A 141 7.23 -17.93 -6.68
CA GLY A 141 8.02 -19.07 -7.13
C GLY A 141 8.45 -19.98 -5.99
N ASP A 142 9.45 -20.81 -6.28
CA ASP A 142 9.98 -21.78 -5.37
C ASP A 142 11.08 -21.19 -4.46
N TRP A 143 11.02 -21.58 -3.20
CA TRP A 143 11.94 -21.15 -2.15
C TRP A 143 12.41 -22.35 -1.34
N SER A 144 13.58 -22.21 -0.75
CA SER A 144 14.14 -23.13 0.24
C SER A 144 14.29 -22.40 1.56
N MET A 145 13.69 -22.94 2.62
CA MET A 145 14.02 -22.57 3.98
C MET A 145 15.26 -23.34 4.42
N VAL A 146 16.27 -22.62 4.90
CA VAL A 146 17.52 -23.15 5.40
C VAL A 146 17.79 -22.67 6.83
N ARG A 147 18.56 -23.44 7.59
CA ARG A 147 19.12 -22.98 8.88
C ARG A 147 20.31 -22.05 8.66
N GLY A 148 20.77 -21.37 9.71
CA GLY A 148 21.92 -20.46 9.65
C GLY A 148 23.22 -21.10 9.13
N ASN A 149 23.34 -22.44 9.18
CA ASN A 149 24.46 -23.19 8.60
C ASN A 149 24.25 -23.56 7.11
N GLY A 150 23.17 -23.09 6.48
CA GLY A 150 22.82 -23.37 5.08
C GLY A 150 22.08 -24.69 4.84
N GLN A 151 21.84 -25.51 5.87
CA GLN A 151 21.13 -26.78 5.71
C GLN A 151 19.67 -26.57 5.29
N PRO A 152 19.21 -27.11 4.14
CA PRO A 152 17.80 -27.06 3.75
C PRO A 152 16.92 -27.85 4.72
N VAL A 153 15.83 -27.23 5.15
CA VAL A 153 14.87 -27.79 6.13
C VAL A 153 13.44 -27.82 5.62
N CYS A 154 13.10 -27.06 4.58
CA CYS A 154 11.80 -27.14 3.92
C CYS A 154 11.83 -26.45 2.57
N GLY A 155 11.13 -26.98 1.57
CA GLY A 155 10.83 -26.24 0.34
C GLY A 155 9.44 -25.63 0.43
N LEU A 156 9.22 -24.48 -0.19
CA LEU A 156 7.89 -23.87 -0.31
C LEU A 156 7.70 -23.18 -1.66
N THR A 157 6.45 -22.97 -2.04
CA THR A 157 6.07 -22.24 -3.26
C THR A 157 5.16 -21.09 -2.87
N LEU A 158 5.62 -19.86 -3.11
CA LEU A 158 4.82 -18.64 -2.98
C LEU A 158 4.07 -18.43 -4.30
N THR A 159 2.74 -18.32 -4.27
CA THR A 159 1.91 -18.14 -5.48
C THR A 159 1.28 -16.75 -5.55
N ASN A 160 0.69 -16.39 -6.69
CA ASN A 160 -0.22 -15.24 -6.83
C ASN A 160 -1.70 -15.63 -6.71
N THR A 161 -2.01 -16.83 -6.20
CA THR A 161 -3.41 -17.23 -6.03
C THR A 161 -3.97 -16.55 -4.78
N GLU A 162 -4.99 -15.72 -4.93
CA GLU A 162 -5.61 -14.98 -3.83
C GLU A 162 -6.14 -15.92 -2.73
N ALA A 163 -5.98 -15.49 -1.48
CA ALA A 163 -6.38 -16.20 -0.27
C ALA A 163 -7.03 -15.27 0.78
N GLY A 164 -7.53 -14.11 0.36
CA GLY A 164 -8.09 -13.06 1.24
C GLY A 164 -7.54 -11.68 0.89
N PRO A 165 -8.00 -10.61 1.55
CA PRO A 165 -7.51 -9.25 1.31
C PRO A 165 -5.98 -9.20 1.48
N ASP A 166 -5.26 -8.79 0.45
CA ASP A 166 -3.80 -8.68 0.41
C ASP A 166 -3.03 -9.97 0.79
N ASN A 167 -3.64 -11.14 0.64
CA ASN A 167 -3.04 -12.43 0.98
C ASN A 167 -3.08 -13.40 -0.19
N PHE A 168 -2.02 -14.19 -0.34
CA PHE A 168 -1.84 -15.17 -1.41
C PHE A 168 -1.52 -16.55 -0.85
N GLN A 169 -1.77 -17.60 -1.62
CA GLN A 169 -1.52 -18.98 -1.17
C GLN A 169 -0.03 -19.29 -1.15
N VAL A 170 0.40 -20.01 -0.11
CA VAL A 170 1.73 -20.64 -0.03
C VAL A 170 1.56 -22.12 0.23
N PHE A 171 2.42 -22.92 -0.39
CA PHE A 171 2.44 -24.37 -0.24
C PHE A 171 3.79 -24.84 0.27
N LEU A 172 3.79 -25.73 1.26
CA LEU A 172 4.99 -26.46 1.65
C LEU A 172 5.21 -27.65 0.70
N LYS A 173 6.45 -27.86 0.29
CA LYS A 173 6.89 -29.09 -0.38
C LYS A 173 7.01 -30.23 0.66
N PRO A 174 6.97 -31.51 0.25
CA PRO A 174 7.11 -32.62 1.19
C PRO A 174 8.45 -32.62 1.96
N LYS A 175 8.48 -33.31 3.11
CA LYS A 175 9.69 -33.54 3.94
C LYS A 175 10.24 -32.30 4.64
N CYS A 176 9.36 -31.39 5.06
CA CYS A 176 9.76 -30.27 5.90
C CYS A 176 10.07 -30.72 7.34
N ASP A 177 11.00 -30.01 7.98
CA ASP A 177 11.29 -30.14 9.41
C ASP A 177 10.03 -29.89 10.26
N ALA A 178 9.98 -30.51 11.44
CA ALA A 178 8.80 -30.59 12.29
C ALA A 178 8.25 -29.22 12.69
N ALA A 179 9.11 -28.26 13.03
CA ALA A 179 8.68 -26.92 13.42
C ALA A 179 7.99 -26.16 12.27
N ILE A 180 8.47 -26.34 11.03
CA ILE A 180 7.90 -25.69 9.84
C ILE A 180 6.61 -26.41 9.44
N ALA A 181 6.59 -27.74 9.51
CA ALA A 181 5.39 -28.54 9.27
C ALA A 181 4.28 -28.27 10.30
N GLN A 182 4.63 -27.93 11.55
CA GLN A 182 3.69 -27.54 12.59
C GLN A 182 3.15 -26.12 12.35
N PHE A 183 4.01 -25.17 12.01
CA PHE A 183 3.60 -23.81 11.64
C PHE A 183 2.68 -23.81 10.42
N ASN A 184 2.97 -24.65 9.42
CA ASN A 184 2.12 -24.91 8.25
C ASN A 184 1.50 -23.64 7.64
N PRO A 185 2.32 -22.73 7.08
CA PRO A 185 1.80 -21.51 6.48
C PRO A 185 0.93 -21.87 5.28
N THR A 186 -0.22 -21.21 5.18
CA THR A 186 -1.15 -21.38 4.06
C THR A 186 -1.38 -20.08 3.30
N GLN A 187 -0.99 -18.96 3.91
CA GLN A 187 -1.07 -17.63 3.31
C GLN A 187 0.30 -16.95 3.40
N TRP A 188 0.59 -16.09 2.42
CA TRP A 188 1.71 -15.18 2.45
C TRP A 188 1.30 -13.81 1.90
N ARG A 189 2.05 -12.78 2.28
CA ARG A 189 1.94 -11.44 1.70
C ARG A 189 3.29 -10.72 1.73
N LEU A 190 3.42 -9.70 0.88
CA LEU A 190 4.55 -8.77 0.91
C LEU A 190 4.07 -7.47 1.55
N GLU A 191 4.58 -7.14 2.74
CA GLU A 191 4.17 -5.95 3.48
C GLU A 191 5.42 -5.13 3.80
N ARG A 192 5.48 -3.87 3.30
CA ARG A 192 6.59 -2.94 3.54
C ARG A 192 7.99 -3.54 3.28
N GLY A 193 8.10 -4.40 2.28
CA GLY A 193 9.36 -5.07 1.92
C GLY A 193 9.69 -6.33 2.73
N GLN A 194 8.76 -6.83 3.55
CA GLN A 194 8.89 -8.07 4.32
C GLN A 194 7.99 -9.16 3.74
N ILE A 195 8.49 -10.41 3.67
CA ILE A 195 7.61 -11.56 3.45
C ILE A 195 6.96 -11.92 4.79
N ILE A 196 5.65 -11.95 4.82
CA ILE A 196 4.88 -12.42 5.96
C ILE A 196 4.27 -13.76 5.58
N LEU A 197 4.65 -14.84 6.27
CA LEU A 197 3.99 -16.14 6.17
C LEU A 197 2.98 -16.27 7.31
N MET A 198 1.81 -16.82 7.01
CA MET A 198 0.69 -16.92 7.96
C MET A 198 0.12 -18.34 8.01
N SER A 199 -0.06 -18.85 9.24
CA SER A 199 -0.72 -20.13 9.49
C SER A 199 -2.24 -19.97 9.59
N LYS A 200 -2.97 -21.07 9.40
CA LYS A 200 -4.42 -21.10 9.67
C LYS A 200 -4.77 -20.77 11.13
N ALA A 201 -3.83 -20.92 12.05
CA ALA A 201 -4.02 -20.60 13.46
C ALA A 201 -3.85 -19.10 13.78
N GLY A 202 -3.49 -18.28 12.78
CA GLY A 202 -3.27 -16.83 12.94
C GLY A 202 -1.84 -16.47 13.37
N GLU A 203 -0.91 -17.42 13.40
CA GLU A 203 0.51 -17.13 13.65
C GLU A 203 1.15 -16.52 12.40
N ALA A 204 2.08 -15.59 12.58
CA ALA A 204 2.79 -14.95 11.49
C ALA A 204 4.31 -15.02 11.68
N TRP A 205 5.04 -15.41 10.64
CA TRP A 205 6.50 -15.34 10.59
C TRP A 205 6.91 -14.29 9.56
N GLN A 206 7.69 -13.31 10.00
CA GLN A 206 8.16 -12.20 9.17
C GLN A 206 9.58 -12.48 8.70
N PHE A 207 9.87 -12.18 7.44
CA PHE A 207 11.21 -12.30 6.88
C PHE A 207 11.60 -10.98 6.22
N GLU A 208 12.81 -10.52 6.52
CA GLU A 208 13.44 -9.33 5.96
C GLU A 208 14.58 -9.72 5.05
N ALA A 209 14.72 -9.02 3.93
CA ALA A 209 15.90 -9.16 3.07
C ALA A 209 17.14 -8.63 3.81
N ASP A 210 18.22 -9.41 3.82
CA ASP A 210 19.55 -8.98 4.24
C ASP A 210 20.36 -8.42 3.07
N ASP A 211 21.59 -7.98 3.35
CA ASP A 211 22.50 -7.40 2.35
C ASP A 211 22.91 -8.41 1.24
N ASN A 212 22.64 -9.70 1.42
CA ASN A 212 22.94 -10.77 0.47
C ASN A 212 21.70 -11.24 -0.30
N ALA A 213 20.59 -10.48 -0.22
CA ALA A 213 19.29 -10.86 -0.78
C ALA A 213 18.74 -12.20 -0.24
N GLN A 214 19.17 -12.61 0.96
CA GLN A 214 18.58 -13.71 1.71
C GLN A 214 17.49 -13.16 2.61
N TRP A 215 16.41 -13.92 2.77
CA TRP A 215 15.26 -13.47 3.55
C TRP A 215 15.32 -14.09 4.93
N ARG A 216 15.77 -13.35 5.94
CA ARG A 216 15.98 -13.86 7.29
C ARG A 216 14.76 -13.61 8.16
N ARG A 217 14.35 -14.62 8.92
CA ARG A 217 13.23 -14.50 9.86
C ARG A 217 13.55 -13.48 10.95
N VAL A 218 12.61 -12.58 11.22
CA VAL A 218 12.69 -11.58 12.30
C VAL A 218 11.56 -11.76 13.33
N PRO A 219 11.83 -11.56 14.63
CA PRO A 219 13.16 -11.34 15.22
C PRO A 219 14.04 -12.59 15.11
N ASP A 220 15.36 -12.38 15.26
CA ASP A 220 16.32 -13.48 15.25
C ASP A 220 16.02 -14.48 16.37
N THR A 221 16.24 -15.76 16.07
CA THR A 221 16.15 -16.86 17.04
C THR A 221 17.51 -17.54 17.18
N ALA A 222 17.67 -18.39 18.19
CA ALA A 222 18.92 -19.12 18.41
C ALA A 222 19.30 -20.05 17.25
N ASP A 223 18.32 -20.49 16.46
CA ASP A 223 18.50 -21.26 15.23
C ASP A 223 17.87 -20.50 14.05
N PRO A 224 18.62 -19.56 13.43
CA PRO A 224 18.10 -18.67 12.40
C PRO A 224 17.47 -19.44 11.25
N LEU A 225 16.32 -18.96 10.80
CA LEU A 225 15.61 -19.48 9.64
C LEU A 225 15.73 -18.47 8.51
N ILE A 226 16.19 -18.92 7.36
CA ILE A 226 16.47 -18.08 6.18
C ILE A 226 15.74 -18.67 4.99
N MET A 227 15.11 -17.84 4.17
CA MET A 227 14.52 -18.20 2.89
C MET A 227 15.45 -17.79 1.75
N LEU A 228 15.77 -18.76 0.90
CA LEU A 228 16.59 -18.59 -0.30
C LEU A 228 15.74 -18.92 -1.53
N ARG A 229 15.84 -18.10 -2.56
CA ARG A 229 15.19 -18.37 -3.84
C ARG A 229 15.79 -19.62 -4.50
N GLN A 230 14.97 -20.39 -5.22
CA GLN A 230 15.39 -21.54 -6.01
C GLN A 230 15.40 -21.24 -7.51
#